data_AF-H3CFD9-F1
#
_entry.id   AF-H3CFD9-F1
#
_cell.length_a   1.000
_cell.length_b   1.000
_cell.length_c   1.000
_cell.angle_alpha   90.00
_cell.angle_beta   90.00
_cell.angle_gamma   90.00
#
_symmetry.space_group_name_H-M   'P 1'
#
loop_
_entity.id
_entity.type
_entity.pdbx_description
1 polymer ?
#
loop_
_entity_poly.entity_id
_entity_poly.type
_entity_poly.pdbx_seq_one_letter_code
_entity_poly.pdbx_strand_id
1 'polypeptide(L)' 'LGVKCHARGTMLSIEGPRFSSRAESLMFRQWGADVINMTTVPEVVLAKEAGLCYASIAMATDYDCWKEHEEAV' A
#
# COMPACT_ATOMS: atom_id res chain seq x y z
N LEU A 1 -24.01 -2.04 -3.14
CA LEU A 1 -23.52 -0.65 -3.01
C LEU A 1 -22.88 -0.11 -4.30
N GLY A 2 -22.47 -0.95 -5.26
CA GLY A 2 -21.96 -0.46 -6.56
C GLY A 2 -20.60 0.26 -6.49
N VAL A 3 -19.91 0.17 -5.36
CA VAL A 3 -18.58 0.78 -5.16
C VAL A 3 -17.54 -0.09 -5.86
N LYS A 4 -16.64 0.55 -6.62
CA LYS A 4 -15.49 -0.15 -7.22
C LYS A 4 -14.57 -0.62 -6.10
N CYS A 5 -14.32 -1.92 -6.05
CA CYS A 5 -13.37 -2.53 -5.13
C CYS A 5 -12.58 -3.62 -5.83
N HIS A 6 -11.35 -3.82 -5.37
CA HIS A 6 -10.51 -4.95 -5.76
C HIS A 6 -10.67 -6.05 -4.70
N ALA A 7 -10.86 -7.29 -5.12
CA ALA A 7 -11.09 -8.42 -4.21
C ALA A 7 -9.86 -8.81 -3.37
N ARG A 8 -8.66 -8.41 -3.82
CA ARG A 8 -7.38 -8.67 -3.17
C ARG A 8 -6.35 -7.61 -3.57
N GLY A 9 -5.31 -7.47 -2.76
CA GLY A 9 -4.10 -6.72 -3.07
C GLY A 9 -3.04 -6.92 -2.00
N THR A 10 -1.77 -6.90 -2.41
CA THR A 10 -0.60 -6.93 -1.52
C THR A 10 -0.23 -5.52 -1.13
N MET A 11 -0.34 -5.21 0.17
CA MET A 11 0.10 -3.93 0.73
C MET A 11 1.58 -3.97 1.09
N LEU A 12 2.34 -3.00 0.61
CA LEU A 12 3.72 -2.75 1.01
C LEU A 12 3.76 -1.55 1.97
N SER A 13 4.30 -1.74 3.17
CA SER A 13 4.51 -0.65 4.13
C SER A 13 5.97 -0.23 4.13
N ILE A 14 6.24 1.06 3.90
CA ILE A 14 7.57 1.68 4.03
C ILE A 14 7.63 2.53 5.29
N GLU A 15 8.84 2.81 5.78
CA GLU A 15 9.04 3.63 6.99
C GLU A 15 8.58 5.10 6.82
N GLY A 16 8.69 5.66 5.61
CA GLY A 16 8.45 7.09 5.41
C GLY A 16 9.48 7.99 6.11
N PRO A 17 9.21 9.30 6.35
CA PRO A 17 8.03 10.07 5.92
C PRO A 17 8.10 10.51 4.45
N ARG A 18 9.23 10.26 3.77
CA ARG A 18 9.35 10.53 2.33
C ARG A 18 8.53 9.53 1.53
N PHE A 19 8.00 9.97 0.39
CA PHE A 19 7.53 9.07 -0.64
C PHE A 19 8.68 8.24 -1.22
N SER A 20 8.32 7.16 -1.89
CA SER A 20 9.27 6.32 -2.60
C SER A 20 9.88 7.08 -3.77
N SER A 21 11.14 6.77 -4.07
CA SER A 21 11.74 7.12 -5.34
C SER A 21 11.16 6.24 -6.44
N ARG A 22 11.28 6.69 -7.69
CA ARG A 22 10.79 5.92 -8.83
C ARG A 22 11.42 4.54 -8.95
N ALA A 23 12.71 4.44 -8.61
CA ALA A 23 13.41 3.15 -8.60
C ALA A 23 12.81 2.19 -7.57
N GLU A 24 12.50 2.69 -6.37
CA GLU A 24 11.82 1.91 -5.31
C GLU A 24 10.41 1.50 -5.76
N SER A 25 9.63 2.43 -6.32
CA SER A 25 8.28 2.13 -6.82
C SER A 25 8.29 1.01 -7.88
N LEU A 26 9.23 1.06 -8.83
CA LEU A 26 9.41 0.00 -9.82
C LEU A 26 9.88 -1.33 -9.21
N MET A 27 10.75 -1.28 -8.19
CA MET A 27 11.19 -2.46 -7.46
C MET A 27 10.02 -3.14 -6.72
N PHE A 28 9.18 -2.37 -6.03
CA PHE A 28 8.04 -2.91 -5.28
C PHE A 28 7.00 -3.56 -6.21
N ARG A 29 6.79 -3.00 -7.39
CA ARG A 29 5.95 -3.63 -8.42
C ARG A 29 6.54 -4.95 -8.92
N GLN A 30 7.85 -5.05 -9.07
CA GLN A 30 8.51 -6.33 -9.39
C GLN A 30 8.37 -7.36 -8.28
N TRP A 31 8.27 -6.92 -7.02
CA TRP A 31 8.00 -7.80 -5.88
C TRP A 31 6.53 -8.23 -5.78
N GLY A 32 5.64 -7.68 -6.61
CA GLY A 32 4.21 -7.99 -6.60
C GLY A 32 3.39 -7.19 -5.58
N ALA A 33 3.88 -6.03 -5.14
CA ALA A 33 3.07 -5.08 -4.38
C ALA A 33 2.02 -4.41 -5.27
N ASP A 34 0.80 -4.30 -4.77
CA ASP A 34 -0.33 -3.67 -5.47
C ASP A 34 -0.61 -2.25 -4.97
N VAL A 35 -0.40 -2.02 -3.67
CA VAL A 35 -0.63 -0.72 -2.99
C VAL A 35 0.49 -0.47 -1.97
N ILE A 36 0.79 0.80 -1.71
CA ILE A 36 1.86 1.23 -0.80
C ILE A 36 1.30 2.15 0.29
N ASN A 37 1.78 2.02 1.52
CA ASN A 37 1.49 2.93 2.63
C ASN A 37 2.63 2.97 3.65
N MET A 38 2.37 3.56 4.83
CA MET A 38 3.35 3.70 5.92
C MET A 38 2.81 3.19 7.27
N THR A 39 1.69 2.46 7.30
CA THR A 39 0.97 2.17 8.56
C THR A 39 0.50 0.73 8.76
N THR A 40 0.19 -0.02 7.70
CA THR A 40 -0.40 -1.38 7.86
C THR A 40 0.52 -2.32 8.64
N VAL A 41 1.82 -2.25 8.40
CA VAL A 41 2.83 -2.83 9.30
C VAL A 41 3.37 -1.68 10.16
N PRO A 42 3.39 -1.80 11.50
CA PRO A 42 3.23 -3.02 12.31
C PRO A 42 1.81 -3.35 12.79
N GLU A 43 0.79 -2.57 12.45
CA GLU A 43 -0.58 -2.71 12.99
C GLU A 43 -1.15 -4.13 12.85
N VAL A 44 -1.04 -4.74 11.66
CA VAL A 44 -1.55 -6.10 11.39
C VAL A 44 -0.84 -7.17 12.23
N VAL A 45 0.45 -6.98 12.52
CA VAL A 45 1.25 -7.92 13.30
C VAL A 45 0.81 -7.87 14.76
N LEU A 46 0.69 -6.66 15.32
CA LEU A 46 0.22 -6.46 16.70
C LEU A 46 -1.22 -6.98 16.89
N ALA A 47 -2.12 -6.74 15.92
CA ALA A 47 -3.47 -7.27 15.97
C ALA A 47 -3.49 -8.81 15.97
N LYS A 48 -2.58 -9.45 15.21
CA LYS A 48 -2.46 -10.90 15.18
C LYS A 48 -1.91 -11.47 16.48
N GLU A 49 -0.91 -10.83 17.08
CA GLU A 49 -0.35 -11.18 18.39
C GLU A 49 -1.41 -11.06 19.50
N ALA A 50 -2.27 -10.03 19.42
CA ALA A 50 -3.40 -9.85 20.34
C ALA A 50 -4.58 -10.81 20.10
N GLY A 51 -4.52 -11.67 19.08
CA GLY A 51 -5.59 -12.62 18.74
C GLY A 51 -6.84 -11.97 18.13
N LEU A 52 -6.72 -10.78 17.57
CA LEU A 52 -7.84 -10.03 16.98
C LEU A 52 -8.08 -10.44 15.51
N CYS A 53 -9.34 -10.37 15.09
CA CYS A 53 -9.70 -10.44 13.67
C CYS A 53 -9.39 -9.09 13.02
N TYR A 54 -8.36 -9.05 12.18
CA TYR A 54 -7.92 -7.84 11.49
C TYR A 54 -8.37 -7.83 10.02
N ALA A 55 -8.87 -6.69 9.55
CA ALA A 55 -9.13 -6.42 8.14
C ALA A 55 -8.80 -4.96 7.83
N SER A 56 -8.25 -4.69 6.65
CA SER A 56 -7.88 -3.34 6.22
C SER A 56 -8.64 -2.94 4.97
N ILE A 57 -9.09 -1.68 4.92
CA ILE A 57 -9.64 -1.05 3.73
C ILE A 57 -8.59 -0.08 3.21
N ALA A 58 -7.87 -0.50 2.17
CA ALA A 58 -6.91 0.34 1.48
C ALA A 58 -7.63 1.17 0.40
N MET A 59 -7.59 2.50 0.54
CA MET A 59 -8.10 3.43 -0.46
C MET A 59 -6.91 4.01 -1.24
N ALA A 60 -6.87 3.77 -2.55
CA ALA A 60 -5.85 4.38 -3.40
C ALA A 60 -6.09 5.89 -3.51
N THR A 61 -5.10 6.67 -3.07
CA THR A 61 -5.11 8.15 -3.15
C THR A 61 -4.34 8.66 -4.37
N ASP A 62 -3.32 7.92 -4.78
CA ASP A 62 -2.38 8.26 -5.85
C ASP A 62 -1.77 6.99 -6.44
N TYR A 63 -1.00 7.14 -7.52
CA TYR A 63 -0.30 6.03 -8.19
C TYR A 63 1.18 5.94 -7.79
N ASP A 64 1.58 6.53 -6.66
CA ASP A 64 3.00 6.72 -6.31
C ASP A 64 3.75 7.37 -7.50
N CYS A 65 5.05 7.12 -7.65
CA CYS A 65 5.87 7.75 -8.69
C CYS A 65 6.28 6.82 -9.85
N TRP A 66 5.70 5.61 -9.98
CA TRP A 66 6.06 4.71 -11.08
C TRP A 66 5.53 5.16 -12.43
N LYS A 67 4.45 5.96 -12.45
CA LYS A 67 3.74 6.35 -13.65
C LYS A 67 4.21 7.74 -14.09
N GLU A 68 4.87 7.82 -15.25
CA GLU A 68 5.54 9.04 -15.73
C GLU A 68 4.61 10.20 -16.11
N HIS A 69 3.33 9.90 -16.40
CA HIS A 69 2.40 10.86 -16.99
C HIS A 69 1.22 11.23 -16.07
N GLU A 70 1.33 10.91 -14.79
CA GLU A 70 0.33 11.29 -13.79
C GLU A 70 1.03 12.16 -12.74
N GLU A 71 0.46 13.34 -12.46
CA GLU A 71 1.03 14.23 -11.45
C GLU A 71 0.94 13.58 -10.08
N ALA A 72 2.03 13.68 -9.30
CA ALA A 72 2.00 13.32 -7.89
C ALA A 72 1.03 14.26 -7.18
N VAL A 73 0.01 13.69 -6.52
CA VAL A 73 -1.00 14.43 -5.74
C VAL A 73 -0.45 14.75 -4.36
#